data_AF-A0A6A8ABG3-F1
#
_entry.id   AF-A0A6A8ABG3-F1
#
_cell.length_a   1.000
_cell.length_b   1.000
_cell.length_c   1.000
_cell.angle_alpha   90.00
_cell.angle_beta   90.00
_cell.angle_gamma   90.00
#
_symmetry.space_group_name_H-M   'P 1'
#
loop_
_entity.id
_entity.type
_entity.pdbx_description
1 polymer ?
#
loop_
_entity_poly.entity_id
_entity_poly.type
_entity_poly.pdbx_seq_one_letter_code
_entity_poly.pdbx_strand_id
1 'polypeptide(L)' 'MTIETLLDWQERGINARILGLPSSQHPLLKADRWPDATGEPAEFWQMKFDAWMFGWSIEDSMRQPDTRVNELLICSAG' A
#
# COMPACT_ATOMS: atom_id res chain seq x y z
N MET A 1 -12.40 15.68 4.44
CA MET A 1 -11.93 14.31 4.73
C MET A 1 -11.39 14.25 6.15
N THR A 2 -11.51 13.10 6.82
CA THR A 2 -11.12 12.95 8.23
C THR A 2 -9.90 12.04 8.38
N ILE A 3 -9.23 12.10 9.54
CA ILE A 3 -8.07 11.26 9.82
C ILE A 3 -8.45 9.78 9.88
N GLU A 4 -9.64 9.45 10.42
CA GLU A 4 -10.18 8.11 10.51
C GLU A 4 -10.37 7.49 9.11
N THR A 5 -10.78 8.32 8.14
CA THR A 5 -10.89 7.88 6.75
C THR A 5 -9.51 7.51 6.19
N LEU A 6 -8.48 8.33 6.45
CA LEU A 6 -7.12 8.03 5.99
C LEU A 6 -6.56 6.76 6.64
N LEU A 7 -6.80 6.56 7.93
CA LEU A 7 -6.38 5.35 8.66
C LEU A 7 -7.07 4.09 8.13
N ASP A 8 -8.37 4.14 7.85
CA ASP A 8 -9.10 3.03 7.21
C ASP A 8 -8.52 2.70 5.82
N TRP A 9 -8.19 3.71 5.01
CA TRP A 9 -7.56 3.49 3.71
C TRP A 9 -6.14 2.92 3.82
N GLN A 10 -5.36 3.35 4.81
CA GLN A 10 -4.06 2.78 5.11
C GLN A 10 -4.16 1.31 5.53
N GLU A 11 -5.08 0.97 6.45
CA GLU A 11 -5.31 -0.40 6.89
C GLU A 11 -5.72 -1.31 5.73
N ARG A 12 -6.56 -0.83 4.81
CA ARG A 12 -6.90 -1.55 3.57
C ARG A 12 -5.67 -1.83 2.69
N GLY A 13 -4.73 -0.90 2.62
CA GLY A 13 -3.47 -1.07 1.91
C GLY A 13 -2.61 -2.19 2.49
N ILE A 14 -2.43 -2.16 3.82
CA ILE A 14 -1.74 -3.20 4.59
C ILE A 14 -2.38 -4.56 4.32
N ASN A 15 -3.70 -4.67 4.53
CA ASN A 15 -4.44 -5.92 4.36
C ASN A 15 -4.36 -6.44 2.91
N ALA A 16 -4.41 -5.57 1.91
CA ALA A 16 -4.24 -5.98 0.53
C ALA A 16 -2.87 -6.62 0.27
N ARG A 17 -1.80 -6.03 0.82
CA ARG A 17 -0.46 -6.62 0.73
C ARG A 17 -0.37 -7.95 1.48
N ILE A 18 -0.95 -8.03 2.68
CA ILE A 18 -1.00 -9.27 3.48
C ILE A 18 -1.64 -10.41 2.68
N LEU A 19 -2.71 -10.11 1.96
CA LEU A 19 -3.43 -11.05 1.08
C LEU A 19 -2.71 -11.36 -0.24
N GLY A 20 -1.54 -10.77 -0.48
CA GLY A 20 -0.75 -10.99 -1.69
C GLY A 20 -1.23 -10.23 -2.92
N LEU A 21 -2.12 -9.25 -2.76
CA LEU A 21 -2.59 -8.42 -3.88
C LEU A 21 -1.48 -7.45 -4.33
N PRO A 22 -1.24 -7.32 -5.65
CA PRO A 22 -0.29 -6.33 -6.16
C PRO A 22 -0.85 -4.92 -6.03
N SER A 23 0.02 -3.91 -5.95
CA SER A 23 -0.39 -2.50 -5.90
C SER A 23 -1.23 -2.07 -7.12
N SER A 24 -1.06 -2.73 -8.27
CA SER A 24 -1.87 -2.49 -9.47
C SER A 24 -3.34 -2.87 -9.32
N GLN A 25 -3.71 -3.65 -8.29
CA GLN A 25 -5.10 -3.96 -7.95
C GLN A 25 -5.71 -2.94 -6.97
N HIS A 26 -5.12 -1.76 -6.85
CA HIS A 26 -5.66 -0.68 -6.04
C HIS A 26 -7.14 -0.42 -6.39
N PRO A 27 -8.05 -0.43 -5.40
CA PRO A 27 -9.49 -0.34 -5.65
C PRO A 27 -9.95 0.98 -6.29
N LEU A 28 -9.19 2.07 -6.18
CA LEU A 28 -9.52 3.37 -6.76
C LEU A 28 -9.18 3.48 -8.25
N LEU A 29 -8.42 2.53 -8.81
CA LEU A 29 -8.11 2.51 -10.25
C LEU A 29 -9.32 2.08 -11.10
N LYS A 30 -10.37 1.52 -10.49
CA LYS A 30 -11.60 1.13 -11.20
C LYS A 30 -12.32 2.37 -11.72
N ALA A 31 -12.78 2.34 -12.97
CA ALA A 31 -13.38 3.50 -13.65
C ALA A 31 -14.56 4.15 -12.89
N ASP A 32 -15.35 3.34 -12.17
CA ASP A 32 -16.46 3.78 -11.33
C ASP A 32 -16.03 4.49 -10.03
N ARG A 33 -14.72 4.55 -9.75
CA ARG A 33 -14.12 5.16 -8.57
C ARG A 33 -13.33 6.42 -8.88
N TRP A 34 -13.27 6.86 -10.13
CA TRP A 34 -12.58 8.10 -10.49
C TRP A 34 -13.36 9.33 -10.01
N PRO A 35 -12.68 10.46 -9.74
CA PRO A 35 -13.33 11.71 -9.30
C PRO A 35 -14.49 12.14 -10.21
N ASP A 36 -14.30 12.02 -11.54
CA ASP A 36 -15.32 12.37 -12.54
C ASP A 36 -16.57 11.49 -12.45
N ALA A 37 -16.42 10.24 -12.00
CA ALA A 37 -17.52 9.29 -11.86
C ALA A 37 -18.23 9.40 -10.51
N THR A 38 -17.51 9.69 -9.44
CA THR A 38 -18.05 9.76 -8.07
C THR A 38 -18.51 11.17 -7.68
N GLY A 39 -18.05 12.19 -8.40
CA GLY A 39 -18.23 13.60 -8.05
C GLY A 39 -17.42 14.04 -6.83
N GLU A 40 -16.53 13.19 -6.33
CA GLU A 40 -15.68 13.55 -5.20
C GLU A 40 -14.56 14.50 -5.62
N PRO A 41 -14.11 15.43 -4.75
CA PRO A 41 -12.95 16.27 -5.05
C PRO A 41 -11.72 15.41 -5.37
N ALA A 42 -10.99 15.76 -6.44
CA ALA A 42 -9.79 15.02 -6.86
C ALA A 42 -8.74 14.93 -5.75
N GLU A 43 -8.60 15.98 -4.94
CA GLU A 43 -7.76 15.97 -3.73
C GLU A 43 -8.18 14.89 -2.73
N PHE A 44 -9.48 14.63 -2.57
CA PHE A 44 -9.98 13.64 -1.63
C PHE A 44 -9.75 12.23 -2.12
N TRP A 45 -9.91 12.02 -3.42
CA TRP A 45 -9.53 10.78 -4.08
C TRP A 45 -8.03 10.51 -3.92
N GLN A 46 -7.19 11.51 -4.15
CA GLN A 46 -5.73 11.37 -4.09
C GLN A 46 -5.25 10.99 -2.68
N MET A 47 -5.74 11.62 -1.61
CA MET A 47 -5.27 11.25 -0.27
C MET A 47 -5.70 9.83 0.13
N LYS A 48 -6.85 9.34 -0.34
CA LYS A 48 -7.25 7.93 -0.14
C LYS A 48 -6.32 6.98 -0.90
N PHE A 49 -5.94 7.36 -2.12
CA PHE A 49 -4.99 6.61 -2.94
C PHE A 49 -3.63 6.52 -2.23
N ASP A 50 -3.12 7.65 -1.78
CA ASP A 50 -1.83 7.74 -1.11
C ASP A 50 -1.82 6.97 0.21
N ALA A 51 -2.90 7.07 1.01
CA ALA A 51 -3.03 6.31 2.26
C ALA A 51 -2.98 4.79 2.01
N TRP A 52 -3.70 4.29 1.01
CA TRP A 52 -3.68 2.88 0.63
C TRP A 52 -2.29 2.44 0.17
N MET A 53 -1.67 3.20 -0.73
CA MET A 53 -0.32 2.91 -1.23
C MET A 53 0.72 2.91 -0.11
N PHE A 54 0.58 3.83 0.85
CA PHE A 54 1.46 3.91 2.01
C PHE A 54 1.35 2.66 2.89
N GLY A 55 0.13 2.25 3.24
CA GLY A 55 -0.10 1.02 3.99
C GLY A 55 0.43 -0.23 3.27
N TRP A 56 0.17 -0.36 1.97
CA TRP A 56 0.70 -1.45 1.15
C TRP A 56 2.24 -1.49 1.16
N SER A 57 2.88 -0.33 1.02
CA SER A 57 4.35 -0.22 0.91
C SER A 57 5.07 -0.51 2.23
N ILE A 58 4.47 -0.14 3.37
CA ILE A 58 4.99 -0.52 4.70
C ILE A 58 5.04 -2.03 4.81
N GLU A 59 3.92 -2.70 4.55
CA GLU A 59 3.83 -4.16 4.67
C GLU A 59 4.78 -4.86 3.70
N ASP A 60 4.91 -4.37 2.46
CA ASP A 60 5.85 -4.93 1.49
C ASP A 60 7.30 -4.81 1.96
N SER A 61 7.66 -3.64 2.51
CA SER A 61 9.01 -3.39 3.03
C SER A 61 9.35 -4.30 4.22
N MET A 62 8.38 -4.54 5.11
CA MET A 62 8.57 -5.43 6.28
C MET A 62 8.70 -6.91 5.91
N ARG A 63 8.20 -7.31 4.72
CA ARG A 63 8.28 -8.68 4.21
C ARG A 63 9.56 -8.99 3.46
N GLN A 64 10.36 -7.99 3.12
CA GLN A 64 11.65 -8.26 2.50
C GLN A 64 12.49 -9.01 3.54
N PRO A 65 12.90 -10.27 3.26
CA PRO A 65 13.77 -10.99 4.17
C PRO A 65 15.00 -10.13 4.40
N ASP A 66 15.49 -10.10 5.63
CA ASP A 66 16.60 -9.29 6.10
C ASP A 66 17.86 -9.60 5.25
N THR A 67 17.95 -9.00 4.06
CA THR A 67 18.80 -9.48 2.95
C THR A 67 20.27 -9.19 3.26
N ARG A 68 20.55 -8.41 4.31
CA ARG A 68 21.93 -8.09 4.71
C ARG A 68 22.54 -9.03 5.73
N VAL A 69 21.75 -9.69 6.61
CA VAL A 69 22.34 -10.58 7.63
C VAL A 69 22.61 -11.97 7.10
N ASN A 70 21.78 -12.49 6.19
CA ASN A 70 22.00 -13.83 5.64
C ASN A 70 23.14 -13.90 4.60
N GLU A 71 23.36 -12.86 3.80
CA GLU A 71 24.49 -12.84 2.84
C GLU A 71 25.85 -12.72 3.54
N LEU A 72 25.93 -12.01 4.67
CA LEU A 72 27.17 -11.86 5.45
C LEU A 72 27.58 -13.16 6.18
N LEU A 73 26.63 -13.99 6.60
CA LEU A 73 26.89 -15.27 7.26
C LEU A 73 27.34 -16.37 6.29
N ILE A 74 26.93 -16.31 5.03
CA ILE A 74 27.33 -17.30 4.02
C ILE A 74 28.76 -17.03 3.52
N CYS A 75 29.19 -15.77 3.43
CA CYS A 75 30.54 -15.40 2.97
C CYS A 75 31.65 -15.57 4.02
N SER A 76 31.32 -15.82 5.29
CA SER A 76 32.31 -15.95 6.38
C SER A 76 32.62 -17.41 6.76
N ALA A 77 32.03 -18.38 6.05
CA ALA A 77 32.27 -19.82 6.23
C ALA A 77 33.09 -20.47 5.10
N GLY A 78 33.74 -19.67 4.23
CA GLY A 78 34.55 -20.12 3.09
C GLY A 78 36.01 -19.71 3.18
#